data_AF-A0A7S1ME89-F1
#
_entry.id   AF-A0A7S1ME89-F1
#
_cell.length_a   1.000
_cell.length_b   1.000
_cell.length_c   1.000
_cell.angle_alpha   90.00
_cell.angle_beta   90.00
_cell.angle_gamma   90.00
#
_symmetry.space_group_name_H-M   'P 1'
#
loop_
_entity.id
_entity.type
_entity.pdbx_description
1 polymer ?
#
loop_
_entity_poly.entity_id
_entity_poly.type
_entity_poly.pdbx_seq_one_letter_code
_entity_poly.pdbx_strand_id
1 'polypeptide(L)'
;MSSSPGRPSTASAGGGGGGKSTGSAESVKVAVRVRPFNEREKASSQVPVLRMAPSAGQVTIRAAKDAAAGDTKFQFDHVFWSMDGDFATDLDGNPPATQADVYAVLGRPLVDQSYTGYN
;
A
#
# COMPACT_ATOMS: atom_id res chain seq x y z
N MET A 1 -54.87 -18.36 38.87
CA MET A 1 -55.52 -17.68 37.73
C MET A 1 -54.42 -17.25 36.76
N SER A 2 -54.63 -17.56 35.49
CA SER A 2 -53.89 -17.07 34.31
C SER A 2 -52.48 -17.60 34.05
N SER A 3 -52.44 -18.66 33.22
CA SER A 3 -51.36 -18.95 32.29
C SER A 3 -51.35 -17.91 31.16
N SER A 4 -50.16 -17.48 30.70
CA SER A 4 -49.97 -17.10 29.30
C SER A 4 -48.51 -17.26 28.84
N PRO A 5 -48.26 -17.94 27.70
CA PRO A 5 -46.94 -18.25 27.16
C PRO A 5 -46.50 -17.23 26.08
N GLY A 6 -45.21 -16.92 26.02
CA GLY A 6 -44.58 -16.14 24.96
C GLY A 6 -43.57 -16.97 24.17
N ARG A 7 -43.81 -17.12 22.87
CA ARG A 7 -43.26 -18.08 21.90
C ARG A 7 -41.73 -18.00 21.66
N PRO A 8 -41.07 -19.10 21.28
CA PRO A 8 -39.73 -19.07 20.68
C PRO A 8 -39.82 -18.66 19.21
N SER A 9 -39.03 -17.66 18.79
CA SER A 9 -38.83 -17.35 17.37
C SER A 9 -37.62 -18.12 16.83
N THR A 10 -37.89 -19.25 16.18
CA THR A 10 -36.97 -19.85 15.21
C THR A 10 -37.17 -19.18 13.86
N ALA A 11 -36.14 -18.51 13.34
CA ALA A 11 -36.01 -18.19 11.93
C ALA A 11 -34.51 -18.16 11.62
N SER A 12 -33.98 -19.29 11.17
CA SER A 12 -33.84 -19.65 9.75
C SER A 12 -32.66 -18.94 9.11
N ALA A 13 -31.55 -19.68 9.08
CA ALA A 13 -30.45 -19.46 8.15
C ALA A 13 -31.03 -19.39 6.72
N GLY A 14 -30.87 -18.25 6.09
CA GLY A 14 -31.18 -18.02 4.69
C GLY A 14 -29.96 -17.39 4.04
N GLY A 15 -29.08 -18.24 3.52
CA GLY A 15 -27.96 -17.85 2.69
C GLY A 15 -28.48 -17.16 1.42
N GLY A 16 -28.35 -15.84 1.38
CA GLY A 16 -28.42 -15.06 0.15
C GLY A 16 -26.99 -14.82 -0.31
N GLY A 17 -26.36 -15.85 -0.88
CA GLY A 17 -25.13 -15.73 -1.63
C GLY A 17 -25.40 -14.89 -2.88
N GLY A 18 -25.46 -13.58 -2.70
CA GLY A 18 -25.33 -12.61 -3.77
C GLY A 18 -23.90 -12.70 -4.27
N GLY A 19 -23.66 -13.67 -5.16
CA GLY A 19 -22.51 -13.68 -6.05
C GLY A 19 -22.56 -12.40 -6.86
N LYS A 20 -22.02 -11.33 -6.28
CA LYS A 20 -21.68 -10.12 -7.00
C LYS A 20 -20.63 -10.58 -7.98
N SER A 21 -21.02 -10.79 -9.23
CA SER A 21 -20.10 -10.78 -10.34
C SER A 21 -19.47 -9.39 -10.32
N THR A 22 -18.40 -9.25 -9.55
CA THR A 22 -17.46 -8.15 -9.67
C THR A 22 -16.87 -8.34 -11.06
N GLY A 23 -17.53 -7.75 -12.06
CA GLY A 23 -16.93 -7.56 -13.37
C GLY A 23 -15.54 -7.02 -13.10
N SER A 24 -14.54 -7.84 -13.39
CA SER A 24 -13.14 -7.56 -13.09
C SER A 24 -12.69 -6.53 -14.12
N ALA A 25 -13.19 -5.30 -13.95
CA ALA A 25 -12.63 -4.15 -14.62
C ALA A 25 -11.27 -3.94 -13.96
N GLU A 26 -10.21 -4.34 -14.67
CA GLU A 26 -8.87 -4.12 -14.20
C GLU A 26 -8.61 -2.61 -14.10
N SER A 27 -8.24 -2.16 -12.90
CA SER A 27 -7.82 -0.79 -12.64
C SER A 27 -6.30 -0.67 -12.70
N VAL A 28 -5.79 0.47 -13.19
CA VAL A 28 -4.36 0.77 -13.18
C VAL A 28 -3.84 0.75 -11.75
N LYS A 29 -2.85 -0.11 -11.49
CA LYS A 29 -2.10 -0.11 -10.22
C LYS A 29 -0.90 0.82 -10.33
N VAL A 30 -0.71 1.68 -9.34
CA VAL A 30 0.36 2.67 -9.29
C VAL A 30 1.27 2.37 -8.11
N ALA A 31 2.58 2.37 -8.38
CA ALA A 31 3.60 2.16 -7.37
C ALA A 31 4.68 3.24 -7.40
N VAL A 32 5.22 3.55 -6.23
CA VAL A 32 6.35 4.50 -6.09
C VAL A 32 7.50 3.83 -5.35
N ARG A 33 8.73 4.12 -5.78
CA ARG A 33 9.95 3.63 -5.14
C ARG A 33 10.92 4.77 -4.85
N VAL A 34 11.40 4.88 -3.61
CA VAL A 34 12.50 5.80 -3.25
C VAL A 34 13.82 5.06 -3.38
N ARG A 35 14.72 5.62 -4.19
CA ARG A 35 16.08 5.11 -4.33
C ARG A 35 16.98 5.65 -3.20
N PRO A 36 18.08 4.94 -2.86
CA PRO A 36 19.19 5.50 -2.11
C PRO A 36 19.71 6.80 -2.71
N PHE A 37 20.38 7.60 -1.87
CA PHE A 37 21.16 8.73 -2.36
C PHE A 37 22.26 8.28 -3.32
N ASN A 38 22.48 9.08 -4.36
CA ASN A 38 23.62 8.93 -5.25
C ASN A 38 24.87 9.54 -4.60
N GLU A 39 26.03 9.34 -5.23
CA GLU A 39 27.32 9.82 -4.70
C GLU A 39 27.35 11.33 -4.49
N ARG A 40 26.74 12.11 -5.39
CA ARG A 40 26.67 13.58 -5.29
C ARG A 40 25.83 14.05 -4.10
N GLU A 41 24.70 13.39 -3.86
CA GLU A 41 23.79 13.66 -2.74
C GLU A 41 24.45 13.28 -1.40
N LYS A 42 25.15 12.14 -1.37
CA LYS A 42 25.96 11.70 -0.22
C LYS A 42 27.09 12.69 0.10
N ALA A 43 27.80 13.19 -0.92
CA ALA A 43 28.87 14.16 -0.74
C ALA A 43 28.39 15.52 -0.18
N SER A 44 27.10 15.84 -0.35
CA SER A 44 26.50 17.10 0.09
C SER A 44 25.73 16.96 1.42
N SER A 45 25.88 15.83 2.13
CA SER A 45 25.20 15.51 3.40
C SER A 45 23.70 15.85 3.42
N GLN A 46 23.01 15.54 2.32
CA GLN A 46 21.59 15.85 2.18
C GLN A 46 20.74 14.96 3.07
N VAL A 47 19.64 15.50 3.60
CA VAL A 47 18.64 14.76 4.38
C VAL A 47 17.45 14.43 3.48
N PRO A 48 16.90 13.21 3.52
CA PRO A 48 15.76 12.86 2.69
C PRO A 48 14.54 13.68 3.10
N VAL A 49 13.96 14.38 2.13
CA VAL A 49 12.70 15.13 2.31
C VAL A 49 11.48 14.22 2.26
N LEU A 50 11.65 12.96 1.84
CA LEU A 50 10.59 11.97 1.74
C LEU A 50 10.46 11.18 3.04
N ARG A 51 9.22 10.82 3.40
CA ARG A 51 8.87 9.79 4.38
C ARG A 51 7.83 8.86 3.77
N MET A 52 7.85 7.59 4.13
CA MET A 52 6.93 6.59 3.60
C MET A 52 6.41 5.68 4.71
N ALA A 53 5.13 5.33 4.60
CA ALA A 53 4.47 4.30 5.40
C ALA A 53 3.88 3.26 4.43
N PRO A 54 4.64 2.23 4.04
CA PRO A 54 4.19 1.22 3.08
C PRO A 54 2.91 0.50 3.50
N SER A 55 2.70 0.26 4.79
CA SER A 55 1.47 -0.35 5.33
C SER A 55 0.21 0.45 4.98
N ALA A 56 0.32 1.78 4.88
CA ALA A 56 -0.75 2.69 4.50
C ALA A 56 -0.75 3.05 3.02
N GLY A 57 0.26 2.62 2.23
CA GLY A 57 0.46 3.07 0.86
C GLY A 57 0.71 4.58 0.76
N GLN A 58 1.27 5.20 1.82
CA GLN A 58 1.42 6.65 1.91
C GLN A 58 2.85 7.12 1.67
N VAL A 59 2.98 8.21 0.92
CA VAL A 59 4.21 8.96 0.71
C VAL A 59 4.01 10.39 1.15
N THR A 60 4.92 10.89 1.98
CA THR A 60 4.90 12.27 2.47
C THR A 60 6.17 12.99 2.02
N ILE A 61 6.01 14.13 1.36
CA ILE A 61 7.08 15.04 0.99
C ILE A 61 7.10 16.20 1.99
N ARG A 62 8.19 16.35 2.73
CA ARG A 62 8.37 17.45 3.67
C ARG A 62 8.68 18.74 2.93
N ALA A 63 8.04 19.83 3.34
CA ALA A 63 8.36 21.16 2.82
C ALA A 63 9.75 21.57 3.31
N ALA A 64 10.69 21.74 2.37
CA ALA A 64 12.10 22.02 2.69
C ALA A 64 12.38 23.48 3.13
N LYS A 65 11.44 24.42 2.89
CA LYS A 65 11.71 25.86 3.04
C LYS A 65 10.64 26.66 3.77
N ASP A 66 9.37 26.26 3.66
CA ASP A 66 8.26 26.96 4.30
C ASP A 66 7.47 25.98 5.16
N ALA A 67 7.72 25.97 6.47
CA ALA A 67 6.95 25.18 7.43
C ALA A 67 5.44 25.52 7.42
N ALA A 68 5.09 26.70 6.91
CA ALA A 68 3.71 27.14 6.70
C ALA A 68 3.00 26.44 5.54
N ALA A 69 3.73 25.89 4.56
CA ALA A 69 3.14 25.21 3.40
C ALA A 69 2.63 23.79 3.72
N GLY A 70 3.07 23.22 4.85
CA GLY A 70 2.69 21.88 5.28
C GLY A 70 3.30 20.76 4.44
N ASP A 71 3.25 19.55 4.99
CA ASP A 71 3.72 18.35 4.29
C ASP A 71 2.71 17.93 3.20
N THR A 72 3.20 17.57 2.02
CA THR A 72 2.36 17.06 0.94
C THR A 72 2.27 15.54 1.01
N LYS A 73 1.05 14.99 1.03
CA LYS A 73 0.80 13.54 1.14
C LYS A 73 0.20 12.98 -0.14
N PHE A 74 0.66 11.80 -0.53
CA PHE A 74 0.18 11.04 -1.67
C PHE A 74 -0.11 9.60 -1.28
N GLN A 75 -1.10 9.00 -1.94
CA GLN A 75 -1.53 7.62 -1.71
C GLN A 75 -1.37 6.80 -2.99
N PHE A 76 -0.84 5.59 -2.85
CA PHE A 76 -0.58 4.66 -3.95
C PHE A 76 -0.94 3.23 -3.55
N ASP A 77 -1.08 2.35 -4.53
CA ASP A 77 -1.34 0.92 -4.27
C ASP A 77 -0.13 0.26 -3.60
N HIS A 78 1.07 0.63 -4.04
CA HIS A 78 2.33 0.10 -3.50
C HIS A 78 3.37 1.19 -3.31
N VAL A 79 4.10 1.13 -2.20
CA VAL A 79 5.16 2.08 -1.86
C VAL A 79 6.38 1.29 -1.42
N PHE A 80 7.51 1.53 -2.07
CA PHE A 80 8.78 0.83 -1.82
C PHE A 80 9.82 1.82 -1.31
N TRP A 81 10.30 1.58 -0.09
CA TRP A 81 11.40 2.33 0.50
C TRP A 81 12.70 1.56 0.31
N SER A 82 13.60 2.02 -0.56
CA SER A 82 14.89 1.35 -0.81
C SER A 82 16.09 2.16 -0.34
N MET A 83 15.95 3.07 0.64
CA MET A 83 17.09 3.87 1.13
C MET A 83 18.14 3.01 1.86
N ASP A 84 19.36 3.53 1.96
CA ASP A 84 20.47 2.89 2.65
C ASP A 84 20.98 3.73 3.84
N GLY A 85 21.96 3.17 4.57
CA GLY A 85 22.61 3.84 5.70
C GLY A 85 21.65 4.16 6.84
N ASP A 86 21.79 5.37 7.40
CA ASP A 86 21.01 5.84 8.56
C ASP A 86 19.50 6.00 8.27
N PHE A 87 19.09 5.90 7.00
CA PHE A 87 17.71 6.01 6.57
C PHE A 87 17.18 4.68 6.00
N ALA A 88 17.82 3.55 6.29
CA ALA A 88 17.45 2.25 5.73
C ALA A 88 16.04 1.78 6.14
N THR A 89 15.56 2.18 7.31
CA THR A 89 14.23 1.79 7.80
C THR A 89 13.16 2.82 7.38
N ASP A 90 12.01 2.34 6.92
CA ASP A 90 10.83 3.16 6.67
C ASP A 90 10.14 3.58 8.00
N LEU A 91 8.99 4.27 7.92
CA LEU A 91 8.22 4.64 9.12
C LEU A 91 7.59 3.46 9.85
N ASP A 92 7.39 2.34 9.16
CA ASP A 92 6.81 1.12 9.70
C ASP A 92 7.88 0.20 10.32
N GLY A 93 9.16 0.56 10.19
CA GLY A 93 10.31 -0.20 10.69
C GLY A 93 10.76 -1.34 9.77
N ASN A 94 10.30 -1.38 8.52
CA ASN A 94 10.71 -2.41 7.57
C ASN A 94 12.11 -2.14 7.01
N PRO A 95 12.87 -3.18 6.65
CA PRO A 95 14.13 -3.03 5.95
C PRO A 95 13.94 -2.47 4.54
N PRO A 96 15.03 -2.00 3.89
CA PRO A 96 14.98 -1.50 2.52
C PRO A 96 14.42 -2.55 1.54
N ALA A 97 13.43 -2.15 0.75
CA ALA A 97 12.84 -2.94 -0.31
C ALA A 97 13.87 -3.30 -1.38
N THR A 98 13.97 -4.60 -1.69
CA THR A 98 14.88 -5.15 -2.68
C THR A 98 14.23 -5.21 -4.06
N GLN A 99 15.03 -5.53 -5.08
CA GLN A 99 14.49 -5.78 -6.43
C GLN A 99 13.56 -7.00 -6.47
N ALA A 100 13.81 -8.00 -5.63
CA ALA A 100 12.96 -9.17 -5.50
C ALA A 100 11.58 -8.81 -4.95
N ASP A 101 11.52 -7.91 -3.96
CA ASP A 101 10.24 -7.45 -3.37
C ASP A 101 9.40 -6.69 -4.41
N VAL A 102 10.03 -5.80 -5.17
CA VAL A 102 9.35 -5.08 -6.26
C VAL A 102 8.84 -6.04 -7.34
N TYR A 103 9.65 -7.03 -7.72
CA TYR A 103 9.25 -8.05 -8.69
C TYR A 103 8.10 -8.92 -8.17
N ALA A 104 8.15 -9.35 -6.91
CA ALA A 104 7.10 -10.19 -6.33
C ALA A 104 5.74 -9.49 -6.33
N VAL A 105 5.73 -8.18 -6.07
CA VAL A 105 4.50 -7.38 -5.98
C VAL A 105 4.00 -6.92 -7.35
N LEU A 106 4.87 -6.42 -8.22
CA LEU A 106 4.47 -5.85 -9.52
C LEU A 106 4.74 -6.80 -10.68
N GLY A 107 5.94 -7.38 -10.73
CA GLY A 107 6.39 -8.19 -11.87
C GLY A 107 5.67 -9.53 -11.97
N ARG A 108 5.55 -10.27 -10.87
CA ARG A 108 4.95 -11.61 -10.87
C ARG A 108 3.48 -11.59 -11.34
N PRO A 109 2.61 -10.68 -10.86
CA PRO A 109 1.24 -10.59 -11.39
C PRO A 109 1.19 -10.26 -12.88
N LEU A 110 2.05 -9.37 -13.38
CA LEU A 110 2.11 -9.02 -14.80
C LEU A 110 2.55 -10.22 -15.66
N VAL A 111 3.56 -10.97 -15.19
CA VAL A 111 4.01 -12.20 -15.86
C VAL A 111 2.90 -13.24 -15.86
N ASP A 112 2.21 -13.46 -14.73
CA ASP A 112 1.06 -14.38 -14.63
C ASP A 112 -0.07 -13.97 -15.60
N GLN A 113 -0.35 -12.66 -15.73
CA GLN A 113 -1.32 -12.11 -16.70
C GLN A 113 -0.88 -12.36 -18.16
N SER A 114 0.41 -12.23 -18.46
CA SER A 114 0.93 -12.53 -19.81
C SER A 114 0.76 -14.01 -20.20
N TYR A 115 0.90 -14.94 -19.24
CA TYR A 115 0.65 -16.37 -19.48
C TYR A 115 -0.83 -16.70 -19.68
N THR A 116 -1.75 -15.82 -19.24
CA THR A 116 -3.19 -15.96 -19.45
C THR A 116 -3.69 -15.22 -20.70
N GLY A 117 -2.78 -14.62 -21.47
CA GLY A 117 -3.09 -13.99 -22.76
C GLY A 117 -3.49 -12.51 -22.66
N TYR A 118 -3.27 -11.87 -21.50
CA TYR A 118 -3.41 -10.43 -21.34
C TYR A 118 -2.12 -9.71 -21.79
N ASN A 119 -2.26 -8.44 -22.21
CA ASN A 119 -1.14 -7.59 -22.62
C ASN A 119 -0.45 -6.94 -21.42
#